data_AF-A0A354WEG5-F1
#
_entry.id   AF-A0A354WEG5-F1
#
_cell.length_a   1.000
_cell.length_b   1.000
_cell.length_c   1.000
_cell.angle_alpha   90.00
_cell.angle_beta   90.00
_cell.angle_gamma   90.00
#
_symmetry.space_group_name_H-M   'P 1'
#
loop_
_entity.id
_entity.type
_entity.pdbx_description
1 polymer ?
#
loop_
_entity_poly.entity_id
_entity_poly.type
_entity_poly.pdbx_seq_one_letter_code
_entity_poly.pdbx_strand_id
1 'polypeptide(L)'
;FYEKIEALEKVLTDNMQTSVRLVTNPEKMVIKESLRAHAYLSLYNVSTDLVISNRIIPEEVTDPFFQKWKENQKQYRQEIYDNFSPLPVKEVPLFSEELCGFEALERLKEVLYKDEDPSQVYYKENTLRVVVDNNEYTLELYLPGIPKEQVQLNKTGDELNIRIGNHRRNLVLPQALAMLQPSGAKMEDDYLKIKFANGVKV
;
A
#
# COMPACT_ATOMS: atom_id res chain seq x y z
N PHE A 1 -9.17 -21.84 -19.12
CA PHE A 1 -8.50 -20.53 -19.18
C PHE A 1 -9.03 -19.62 -18.07
N TYR A 2 -10.34 -19.34 -18.03
CA TYR A 2 -10.99 -18.59 -16.94
C TYR A 2 -10.67 -19.13 -15.54
N GLU A 3 -10.79 -20.44 -15.31
CA GLU A 3 -10.45 -21.06 -14.02
C GLU A 3 -8.99 -20.81 -13.59
N LYS A 4 -8.05 -20.72 -14.53
CA LYS A 4 -6.64 -20.44 -14.23
C LYS A 4 -6.43 -18.98 -13.82
N ILE A 5 -7.18 -18.06 -14.43
CA ILE A 5 -7.13 -16.64 -14.08
C ILE A 5 -7.76 -16.43 -12.70
N GLU A 6 -8.89 -17.06 -12.42
CA GLU A 6 -9.55 -16.97 -11.11
C GLU A 6 -8.67 -17.58 -10.00
N ALA A 7 -8.02 -18.72 -10.28
CA ALA A 7 -7.07 -19.32 -9.34
C ALA A 7 -5.86 -18.40 -9.08
N LEU A 8 -5.33 -17.75 -10.12
CA LEU A 8 -4.23 -16.78 -9.99
C LEU A 8 -4.67 -15.55 -9.17
N GLU A 9 -5.85 -15.00 -9.44
CA GLU A 9 -6.40 -13.87 -8.70
C GLU A 9 -6.52 -14.20 -7.20
N LYS A 10 -7.04 -15.40 -6.87
CA LYS A 10 -7.13 -15.86 -5.48
C LYS A 10 -5.76 -15.91 -4.79
N VAL A 11 -4.73 -16.40 -5.47
CA VAL A 11 -3.37 -16.45 -4.89
C VAL A 11 -2.78 -15.06 -4.70
N LEU A 12 -2.94 -14.17 -5.69
CA LEU A 12 -2.38 -12.81 -5.64
C LEU A 12 -3.10 -11.89 -4.65
N THR A 13 -4.37 -12.14 -4.37
CA THR A 13 -5.19 -11.32 -3.46
C THR A 13 -5.35 -11.96 -2.07
N ASP A 14 -4.82 -13.16 -1.85
CA ASP A 14 -4.66 -13.74 -0.53
C ASP A 14 -3.42 -13.14 0.15
N ASN A 15 -3.66 -12.12 0.98
CA ASN A 15 -2.65 -11.37 1.73
C ASN A 15 -1.89 -12.22 2.77
N MET A 16 -2.27 -13.48 3.00
CA MET A 16 -1.51 -14.43 3.81
C MET A 16 -0.50 -15.25 2.98
N GLN A 17 -0.67 -15.29 1.64
CA GLN A 17 0.20 -16.02 0.72
C GLN A 17 1.07 -15.09 -0.12
N THR A 18 0.52 -13.94 -0.52
CA THR A 18 1.19 -12.96 -1.39
C THR A 18 1.16 -11.58 -0.76
N SER A 19 2.34 -10.97 -0.62
CA SER A 19 2.49 -9.56 -0.26
C SER A 19 3.53 -8.89 -1.15
N VAL A 20 3.53 -7.56 -1.15
CA VAL A 20 4.52 -6.73 -1.83
C VAL A 20 5.32 -5.94 -0.79
N ARG A 21 6.62 -5.78 -1.07
CA ARG A 21 7.50 -4.91 -0.29
C ARG A 21 7.88 -3.69 -1.12
N LEU A 22 7.56 -2.51 -0.64
CA LEU A 22 7.89 -1.27 -1.33
C LEU A 22 9.34 -0.91 -1.03
N VAL A 23 10.11 -0.55 -2.06
CA VAL A 23 11.44 0.01 -1.89
C VAL A 23 11.38 1.48 -2.26
N THR A 24 11.89 2.34 -1.38
CA THR A 24 11.90 3.79 -1.57
C THR A 24 13.24 4.36 -1.14
N ASN A 25 13.59 5.55 -1.62
CA ASN A 25 14.73 6.31 -1.11
C ASN A 25 14.19 7.51 -0.31
N PRO A 26 14.93 8.00 0.70
CA PRO A 26 14.58 9.19 1.47
C PRO A 26 14.76 10.47 0.65
N GLU A 27 13.91 10.62 -0.37
CA GLU A 27 13.84 11.74 -1.30
C GLU A 27 12.36 12.02 -1.62
N LYS A 28 11.97 13.29 -1.54
CA LYS A 28 10.57 13.74 -1.66
C LYS A 28 9.80 13.17 -2.85
N MET A 29 10.40 13.11 -4.04
CA MET A 29 9.71 12.63 -5.23
C MET A 29 9.51 11.12 -5.18
N VAL A 30 10.54 10.38 -4.76
CA VAL A 30 10.53 8.92 -4.64
C VAL A 30 9.51 8.47 -3.58
N ILE A 31 9.45 9.16 -2.43
CA ILE A 31 8.45 8.89 -1.38
C ILE A 31 7.03 9.03 -1.93
N LYS A 32 6.76 10.12 -2.68
CA LYS A 32 5.45 10.33 -3.30
C LYS A 32 5.10 9.27 -4.35
N GLU A 33 6.08 8.75 -5.08
CA GLU A 33 5.87 7.65 -6.03
C GLU A 33 5.55 6.34 -5.30
N SER A 34 6.27 6.04 -4.22
CA SER A 34 6.00 4.87 -3.38
C SER A 34 4.61 4.93 -2.73
N LEU A 35 4.16 6.10 -2.27
CA LEU A 35 2.80 6.30 -1.74
C LEU A 35 1.72 6.03 -2.81
N ARG A 36 1.93 6.54 -4.03
CA ARG A 36 0.99 6.25 -5.13
C ARG A 36 0.97 4.75 -5.46
N ALA A 37 2.14 4.11 -5.50
CA ALA A 37 2.23 2.68 -5.72
C ALA A 37 1.50 1.88 -4.63
N HIS A 38 1.65 2.26 -3.36
CA HIS A 38 0.94 1.67 -2.23
C HIS A 38 -0.57 1.76 -2.41
N ALA A 39 -1.09 2.96 -2.69
CA ALA A 39 -2.52 3.15 -2.93
C ALA A 39 -3.06 2.34 -4.11
N TYR A 40 -2.27 2.15 -5.18
CA TYR A 40 -2.67 1.33 -6.31
C TYR A 40 -2.66 -0.17 -5.98
N LEU A 41 -1.68 -0.66 -5.24
CA LEU A 41 -1.68 -2.04 -4.75
C LEU A 41 -2.90 -2.30 -3.87
N SER A 42 -3.20 -1.39 -2.94
CA SER A 42 -4.39 -1.46 -2.08
C SER A 42 -5.68 -1.41 -2.89
N LEU A 43 -5.74 -0.56 -3.93
CA LEU A 43 -6.87 -0.52 -4.86
C LEU A 43 -7.10 -1.90 -5.48
N TYR A 44 -6.09 -2.69 -5.82
CA TYR A 44 -6.23 -4.04 -6.39
C TYR A 44 -6.28 -5.17 -5.37
N ASN A 45 -6.38 -4.87 -4.06
CA ASN A 45 -6.36 -5.85 -2.98
C ASN A 45 -5.07 -6.67 -2.91
N VAL A 46 -3.94 -6.03 -3.22
CA VAL A 46 -2.60 -6.60 -3.02
C VAL A 46 -2.01 -5.92 -1.80
N SER A 47 -1.77 -6.68 -0.72
CA SER A 47 -1.19 -6.13 0.50
C SER A 47 0.26 -5.70 0.33
N THR A 48 0.61 -4.57 0.95
CA THR A 48 1.99 -4.23 1.25
C THR A 48 2.28 -4.64 2.69
N ASP A 49 3.36 -5.38 2.94
CA ASP A 49 3.70 -5.84 4.30
C ASP A 49 4.92 -5.14 4.91
N LEU A 50 5.79 -4.56 4.09
CA LEU A 50 7.01 -3.90 4.52
C LEU A 50 7.41 -2.76 3.56
N VAL A 51 7.98 -1.70 4.12
CA VAL A 51 8.70 -0.67 3.35
C VAL A 51 10.20 -0.78 3.62
N ILE A 52 11.00 -0.74 2.56
CA ILE A 52 12.46 -0.69 2.61
C ILE A 52 12.90 0.71 2.20
N SER A 53 13.42 1.49 3.15
CA SER A 53 14.04 2.78 2.90
C SER A 53 15.53 2.58 2.59
N ASN A 54 15.88 2.68 1.32
CA ASN A 54 17.20 2.37 0.79
C ASN A 54 18.09 3.63 0.72
N ARG A 55 19.40 3.41 0.64
CA ARG A 55 20.44 4.45 0.49
C ARG A 55 20.50 5.46 1.64
N ILE A 56 20.34 4.98 2.88
CA ILE A 56 20.56 5.82 4.07
C ILE A 56 22.04 6.14 4.20
N ILE A 57 22.41 7.43 4.24
CA ILE A 57 23.81 7.83 4.40
C ILE A 57 24.26 7.37 5.81
N PRO A 58 25.32 6.55 5.92
CA PRO A 58 25.76 6.03 7.20
C PRO A 58 26.15 7.13 8.21
N GLU A 59 25.99 6.85 9.50
CA GLU A 59 26.28 7.81 10.55
C GLU A 59 27.78 8.12 10.64
N GLU A 60 28.64 7.13 10.33
CA GLU A 60 30.09 7.25 10.28
C GLU A 60 30.61 8.21 9.20
N VAL A 61 29.80 8.58 8.20
CA VAL A 61 30.17 9.60 7.22
C VAL A 61 30.10 10.98 7.88
N THR A 62 31.25 11.53 8.29
CA THR A 62 31.37 12.83 8.97
C THR A 62 31.81 13.98 8.07
N ASP A 63 32.02 13.72 6.77
CA ASP A 63 32.48 14.72 5.82
C ASP A 63 31.51 15.93 5.76
N PRO A 64 31.99 17.18 5.92
CA PRO A 64 31.18 18.39 5.83
C PRO A 64 30.31 18.48 4.57
N PHE A 65 30.77 17.94 3.44
CA PHE A 65 30.03 17.91 2.19
C PHE A 65 28.67 17.20 2.32
N PHE A 66 28.59 16.14 3.12
CA PHE A 66 27.37 15.36 3.30
C PHE A 66 26.47 15.85 4.44
N GLN A 67 26.89 16.83 5.23
CA GLN A 67 26.11 17.30 6.39
C GLN A 67 24.70 17.74 6.01
N LYS A 68 24.58 18.60 4.98
CA LYS A 68 23.27 19.08 4.53
C LYS A 68 22.39 17.96 3.99
N TRP A 69 22.99 16.99 3.31
CA TRP A 69 22.26 15.83 2.79
C TRP A 69 21.75 14.94 3.92
N LYS A 70 22.56 14.67 4.95
CA LYS A 70 22.14 13.92 6.14
C LYS A 70 21.01 14.62 6.90
N GLU A 71 21.07 15.95 7.05
CA GLU A 71 19.99 16.73 7.66
C GLU A 71 18.67 16.60 6.89
N ASN A 72 18.70 16.79 5.58
CA ASN A 72 17.51 16.66 4.74
C ASN A 72 17.00 15.21 4.72
N GLN A 73 17.92 14.24 4.64
CA GLN A 73 17.59 12.83 4.64
C GLN A 73 16.92 12.40 5.95
N LYS A 74 17.32 12.97 7.09
CA LYS A 74 16.66 12.72 8.38
C LYS A 74 15.18 13.12 8.36
N GLN A 75 14.85 14.26 7.74
CA GLN A 75 13.46 14.69 7.58
C GLN A 75 12.67 13.72 6.70
N TYR A 76 13.25 13.31 5.57
CA TYR A 76 12.60 12.36 4.66
C TYR A 76 12.50 10.94 5.24
N ARG A 77 13.45 10.51 6.08
CA ARG A 77 13.35 9.26 6.83
C ARG A 77 12.13 9.29 7.75
N GLN A 78 11.97 10.37 8.52
CA GLN A 78 10.79 10.52 9.37
C GLN A 78 9.50 10.55 8.55
N GLU A 79 9.48 11.28 7.43
CA GLU A 79 8.34 11.32 6.52
C GLU A 79 7.98 9.91 6.00
N ILE A 80 8.94 9.01 5.77
CA ILE A 80 8.67 7.62 5.40
C ILE A 80 7.97 6.87 6.56
N TYR A 81 8.48 6.96 7.78
CA TYR A 81 7.82 6.31 8.93
C TYR A 81 6.39 6.83 9.13
N ASP A 82 6.20 8.15 9.02
CA ASP A 82 4.88 8.77 9.24
C ASP A 82 3.90 8.39 8.12
N ASN A 83 4.32 8.48 6.86
CA ASN A 83 3.47 8.24 5.69
C ASN A 83 3.09 6.77 5.50
N PHE A 84 3.97 5.84 5.87
CA PHE A 84 3.72 4.41 5.69
C PHE A 84 3.23 3.72 6.96
N SER A 85 3.12 4.43 8.09
CA SER A 85 2.50 3.87 9.29
C SER A 85 1.10 3.32 8.96
N PRO A 86 0.75 2.11 9.43
CA PRO A 86 1.45 1.28 10.43
C PRO A 86 2.44 0.24 9.85
N LEU A 87 2.78 0.32 8.57
CA LEU A 87 3.75 -0.60 7.96
C LEU A 87 5.12 -0.48 8.64
N PRO A 88 5.79 -1.60 8.94
CA PRO A 88 7.16 -1.56 9.38
C PRO A 88 8.05 -1.00 8.27
N VAL A 89 9.08 -0.28 8.67
CA VAL A 89 10.10 0.26 7.77
C VAL A 89 11.44 -0.34 8.16
N LYS A 90 12.14 -0.91 7.18
CA LYS A 90 13.54 -1.34 7.32
C LYS A 90 14.43 -0.41 6.52
N GLU A 91 15.57 -0.04 7.10
CA GLU A 91 16.52 0.86 6.47
C GLU A 91 17.74 0.10 5.96
N VAL A 92 18.19 0.47 4.75
CA VAL A 92 19.40 -0.06 4.13
C VAL A 92 20.38 1.09 3.93
N PRO A 93 21.63 0.97 4.44
CA PRO A 93 22.63 2.00 4.28
C PRO A 93 23.04 2.13 2.81
N LEU A 94 23.53 3.30 2.45
CA LEU A 94 24.26 3.51 1.21
C LEU A 94 25.61 2.80 1.33
N PHE A 95 25.79 1.71 0.57
CA PHE A 95 27.06 1.00 0.47
C PHE A 95 28.07 1.81 -0.36
N SER A 96 29.34 1.69 -0.02
CA SER A 96 30.46 2.34 -0.74
C SER A 96 30.76 1.72 -2.10
N GLU A 97 30.19 0.54 -2.37
CA GLU A 97 30.40 -0.25 -3.57
C GLU A 97 29.07 -0.78 -4.09
N GLU A 98 29.04 -1.15 -5.36
CA GLU A 98 27.88 -1.81 -5.95
C GLU A 98 27.67 -3.20 -5.32
N LEU A 99 26.40 -3.53 -5.01
CA LEU A 99 26.04 -4.80 -4.41
C LEU A 99 25.95 -5.91 -5.47
N CYS A 100 27.10 -6.37 -5.94
CA CYS A 100 27.21 -7.42 -6.96
C CYS A 100 27.81 -8.71 -6.41
N GLY A 101 27.23 -9.85 -6.81
CA GLY A 101 27.69 -11.18 -6.41
C GLY A 101 27.16 -11.64 -5.04
N PHE A 102 27.35 -12.93 -4.74
CA PHE A 102 26.78 -13.56 -3.55
C PHE A 102 27.25 -12.95 -2.23
N GLU A 103 28.52 -12.58 -2.12
CA GLU A 103 29.06 -11.97 -0.90
C GLU A 103 28.38 -10.62 -0.59
N ALA A 104 28.13 -9.80 -1.60
CA ALA A 104 27.43 -8.54 -1.43
C ALA A 104 25.95 -8.74 -1.06
N LEU A 105 25.29 -9.73 -1.65
CA LEU A 105 23.92 -10.09 -1.31
C LEU A 105 23.81 -10.65 0.12
N GLU A 106 24.81 -11.39 0.60
CA GLU A 106 24.85 -11.87 1.97
C GLU A 106 24.95 -10.69 2.96
N ARG A 107 25.81 -9.70 2.67
CA ARG A 107 25.86 -8.46 3.47
C ARG A 107 24.52 -7.73 3.51
N LEU A 108 23.83 -7.63 2.37
CA LEU A 108 22.49 -7.01 2.31
C LEU A 108 21.45 -7.81 3.10
N LYS A 109 21.49 -9.14 3.02
CA LYS A 109 20.64 -10.03 3.82
C LYS A 109 20.88 -9.81 5.31
N GLU A 110 22.13 -9.76 5.76
CA GLU A 110 22.45 -9.53 7.17
C GLU A 110 21.96 -8.17 7.68
N VAL A 111 22.00 -7.13 6.83
CA VAL A 111 21.42 -5.81 7.18
C VAL A 111 19.90 -5.86 7.28
N LEU A 112 19.23 -6.46 6.31
CA LEU A 112 17.77 -6.43 6.21
C LEU A 112 17.08 -7.42 7.15
N TYR A 113 17.60 -8.64 7.26
CA TYR A 113 16.88 -9.76 7.86
C TYR A 113 17.59 -10.32 9.08
N LYS A 114 18.93 -10.28 9.14
CA LYS A 114 19.70 -10.96 10.20
C LYS A 114 19.24 -12.43 10.30
N ASP A 115 18.74 -12.83 11.47
CA ASP A 115 18.21 -14.17 11.76
C ASP A 115 16.71 -14.35 11.40
N GLU A 116 16.06 -13.32 10.87
CA GLU A 116 14.64 -13.36 10.52
C GLU A 116 14.39 -14.13 9.21
N ASP A 117 13.27 -14.86 9.14
CA ASP A 117 12.80 -15.46 7.89
C ASP A 117 12.41 -14.35 6.89
N PRO A 118 13.09 -14.22 5.75
CA PRO A 118 12.77 -13.19 4.76
C PRO A 118 11.42 -13.43 4.07
N SER A 119 10.80 -14.61 4.19
CA SER A 119 9.49 -14.94 3.61
C SER A 119 8.30 -14.60 4.51
N GLN A 120 8.53 -14.23 5.78
CA GLN A 120 7.44 -13.88 6.69
C GLN A 120 6.69 -12.61 6.23
N VAL A 121 5.43 -12.51 6.62
CA VAL A 121 4.59 -11.32 6.41
C VAL A 121 4.73 -10.40 7.61
N TYR A 122 5.32 -9.21 7.41
CA TYR A 122 5.65 -8.28 8.50
C TYR A 122 4.44 -7.48 8.99
N TYR A 123 3.48 -7.20 8.11
CA TYR A 123 2.23 -6.53 8.44
C TYR A 123 1.08 -7.10 7.62
N LYS A 124 -0.03 -7.41 8.30
CA LYS A 124 -1.24 -7.94 7.67
C LYS A 124 -2.16 -6.81 7.28
N GLU A 125 -1.90 -6.23 6.12
CA GLU A 125 -2.71 -5.15 5.59
C GLU A 125 -4.08 -5.65 5.15
N ASN A 126 -5.13 -4.94 5.60
CA ASN A 126 -6.49 -5.20 5.15
C ASN A 126 -6.97 -4.07 4.24
N THR A 127 -6.89 -4.32 2.94
CA THR A 127 -7.14 -3.33 1.88
C THR A 127 -8.62 -3.13 1.58
N LEU A 128 -9.47 -4.09 1.96
CA LEU A 128 -10.90 -4.10 1.67
C LEU A 128 -11.67 -4.78 2.81
N ARG A 129 -12.65 -4.08 3.39
CA ARG A 129 -13.57 -4.71 4.35
C ARG A 129 -15.00 -4.23 4.18
N VAL A 130 -15.95 -5.10 4.50
CA VAL A 130 -17.36 -4.75 4.61
C VAL A 130 -17.71 -4.68 6.08
N VAL A 131 -18.17 -3.51 6.52
CA VAL A 131 -18.62 -3.24 7.88
C VAL A 131 -20.14 -3.15 7.87
N VAL A 132 -20.79 -3.80 8.83
CA VAL A 132 -22.24 -3.74 9.03
C VAL A 132 -22.50 -3.12 10.39
N ASP A 133 -23.23 -2.01 10.41
CA ASP A 133 -23.64 -1.34 11.66
C ASP A 133 -25.10 -0.88 11.53
N ASN A 134 -25.95 -1.22 12.50
CA ASN A 134 -27.37 -0.80 12.55
C ASN A 134 -28.15 -1.00 11.22
N ASN A 135 -27.96 -2.13 10.54
CA ASN A 135 -28.50 -2.44 9.20
C ASN A 135 -28.01 -1.54 8.04
N GLU A 136 -27.02 -0.69 8.26
CA GLU A 136 -26.28 -0.01 7.20
C GLU A 136 -25.03 -0.81 6.82
N TYR A 137 -24.79 -0.92 5.52
CA TYR A 137 -23.56 -1.54 5.02
C TYR A 137 -22.58 -0.46 4.57
N THR A 138 -21.33 -0.59 4.99
CA THR A 138 -20.23 0.26 4.54
C THR A 138 -19.14 -0.61 3.93
N LEU A 139 -18.80 -0.33 2.67
CA LEU A 139 -17.58 -0.86 2.06
C LEU A 139 -16.45 0.11 2.36
N GLU A 140 -15.39 -0.38 3.00
CA GLU A 140 -14.19 0.40 3.28
C GLU A 140 -13.04 -0.12 2.43
N LEU A 141 -12.45 0.78 1.65
CA LEU A 141 -11.29 0.52 0.79
C LEU A 141 -10.12 1.36 1.31
N TYR A 142 -9.00 0.72 1.63
CA TYR A 142 -7.79 1.43 2.04
C TYR A 142 -7.13 2.08 0.82
N LEU A 143 -7.00 3.41 0.84
CA LEU A 143 -6.44 4.23 -0.24
C LEU A 143 -5.52 5.33 0.34
N PRO A 144 -4.35 4.96 0.89
CA PRO A 144 -3.48 5.86 1.61
C PRO A 144 -3.01 7.04 0.76
N GLY A 145 -3.13 8.25 1.30
CA GLY A 145 -2.66 9.48 0.65
C GLY A 145 -3.39 9.87 -0.64
N ILE A 146 -4.52 9.22 -0.96
CA ILE A 146 -5.36 9.59 -2.11
C ILE A 146 -6.46 10.57 -1.68
N PRO A 147 -6.49 11.78 -2.23
CA PRO A 147 -7.54 12.74 -1.92
C PRO A 147 -8.86 12.33 -2.58
N LYS A 148 -10.00 12.63 -1.92
CA LYS A 148 -11.33 12.17 -2.34
C LYS A 148 -11.69 12.60 -3.76
N GLU A 149 -11.24 13.78 -4.17
CA GLU A 149 -11.54 14.41 -5.46
C GLU A 149 -10.92 13.63 -6.64
N GLN A 150 -9.87 12.84 -6.38
CA GLN A 150 -9.26 11.98 -7.39
C GLN A 150 -10.01 10.64 -7.55
N VAL A 151 -10.97 10.35 -6.69
CA VAL A 151 -11.70 9.07 -6.66
C VAL A 151 -13.07 9.22 -7.30
N GLN A 152 -13.26 8.52 -8.41
CA GLN A 152 -14.55 8.40 -9.09
C GLN A 152 -15.16 7.03 -8.81
N LEU A 153 -16.47 7.02 -8.56
CA LEU A 153 -17.24 5.82 -8.23
C LEU A 153 -18.44 5.70 -9.17
N ASN A 154 -18.67 4.52 -9.70
CA ASN A 154 -19.86 4.21 -10.49
C ASN A 154 -20.29 2.76 -10.22
N LYS A 155 -21.57 2.53 -9.91
CA LYS A 155 -22.11 1.17 -9.74
C LYS A 155 -22.89 0.77 -10.99
N THR A 156 -22.63 -0.43 -11.50
CA THR A 156 -23.36 -0.99 -12.65
C THR A 156 -23.70 -2.44 -12.34
N GLY A 157 -24.99 -2.75 -12.18
CA GLY A 157 -25.43 -4.08 -11.74
C GLY A 157 -24.89 -4.41 -10.34
N ASP A 158 -24.17 -5.52 -10.24
CA ASP A 158 -23.47 -6.03 -9.06
C ASP A 158 -22.00 -5.58 -8.97
N GLU A 159 -21.52 -4.78 -9.93
CA GLU A 159 -20.16 -4.26 -9.92
C GLU A 159 -20.09 -2.81 -9.42
N LEU A 160 -19.07 -2.53 -8.61
CA LEU A 160 -18.64 -1.18 -8.28
C LEU A 160 -17.34 -0.86 -9.03
N ASN A 161 -17.44 0.09 -9.95
CA ASN A 161 -16.28 0.68 -10.59
C ASN A 161 -15.67 1.77 -9.72
N ILE A 162 -14.37 1.63 -9.43
CA ILE A 162 -13.56 2.58 -8.69
C ILE A 162 -12.44 3.04 -9.61
N ARG A 163 -12.27 4.35 -9.76
CA ARG A 163 -11.22 4.94 -10.59
C ARG A 163 -10.42 6.00 -9.82
N ILE A 164 -9.10 5.90 -9.93
CA ILE A 164 -8.12 6.84 -9.36
C ILE A 164 -7.16 7.23 -10.48
N GLY A 165 -7.32 8.45 -11.01
CA GLY A 165 -6.58 8.89 -12.20
C GLY A 165 -6.78 7.95 -13.40
N ASN A 166 -5.69 7.29 -13.83
CA ASN A 166 -5.70 6.35 -14.95
C ASN A 166 -5.93 4.89 -14.54
N HIS A 167 -6.01 4.61 -13.23
CA HIS A 167 -6.22 3.26 -12.72
C HIS A 167 -7.70 3.02 -12.47
N ARG A 168 -8.16 1.84 -12.87
CA ARG A 168 -9.56 1.41 -12.79
C ARG A 168 -9.61 0.01 -12.20
N ARG A 169 -10.46 -0.18 -11.19
CA ARG A 169 -10.87 -1.49 -10.70
C ARG A 169 -12.37 -1.64 -10.83
N ASN A 170 -12.80 -2.80 -11.34
CA ASN A 170 -14.18 -3.24 -11.19
C ASN A 170 -14.19 -4.23 -10.03
N LEU A 171 -14.92 -3.90 -8.97
CA LEU A 171 -15.08 -4.74 -7.80
C LEU A 171 -16.46 -5.42 -7.88
N VAL A 172 -16.47 -6.75 -7.90
CA VAL A 172 -17.71 -7.51 -7.74
C VAL A 172 -18.18 -7.38 -6.29
N LEU A 173 -19.39 -6.88 -6.09
CA LEU A 173 -19.93 -6.67 -4.76
C LEU A 173 -20.52 -7.97 -4.20
N PRO A 174 -20.35 -8.25 -2.89
CA PRO A 174 -21.15 -9.24 -2.19
C PRO A 174 -22.65 -9.03 -2.43
N GLN A 175 -23.42 -10.12 -2.49
CA GLN A 175 -24.84 -10.07 -2.84
C GLN A 175 -25.65 -9.07 -2.00
N ALA A 176 -25.33 -8.96 -0.71
CA ALA A 176 -25.96 -7.99 0.20
C ALA A 176 -25.77 -6.52 -0.23
N LEU A 177 -24.62 -6.19 -0.81
CA LEU A 177 -24.29 -4.85 -1.32
C LEU A 177 -24.78 -4.65 -2.76
N ALA A 178 -24.79 -5.71 -3.57
CA ALA A 178 -25.21 -5.66 -4.96
C ALA A 178 -26.67 -5.19 -5.12
N MET A 179 -27.54 -5.52 -4.16
CA MET A 179 -28.95 -5.10 -4.15
C MET A 179 -29.16 -3.65 -3.67
N LEU A 180 -28.14 -3.02 -3.09
CA LEU A 180 -28.21 -1.68 -2.53
C LEU A 180 -27.66 -0.62 -3.51
N GLN A 181 -27.93 0.64 -3.22
CA GLN A 181 -27.36 1.78 -3.95
C GLN A 181 -26.38 2.54 -3.05
N PRO A 182 -25.25 3.03 -3.61
CA PRO A 182 -24.35 3.91 -2.88
C PRO A 182 -25.11 5.18 -2.47
N SER A 183 -25.20 5.44 -1.16
CA SER A 183 -25.86 6.63 -0.61
C SER A 183 -24.89 7.77 -0.33
N GLY A 184 -23.59 7.46 -0.24
CA GLY A 184 -22.52 8.44 -0.08
C GLY A 184 -21.15 7.78 0.00
N ALA A 185 -20.10 8.58 -0.21
CA ALA A 185 -18.73 8.14 -0.05
C ALA A 185 -17.87 9.25 0.56
N LYS A 186 -17.05 8.92 1.56
CA LYS A 186 -16.11 9.84 2.20
C LYS A 186 -14.74 9.22 2.38
N MET A 187 -13.70 10.05 2.43
CA MET A 187 -12.39 9.64 2.90
C MET A 187 -12.30 9.88 4.41
N GLU A 188 -11.85 8.88 5.17
CA GLU A 188 -11.65 8.94 6.61
C GLU A 188 -10.54 7.98 7.01
N ASP A 189 -9.50 8.48 7.70
CA ASP A 189 -8.35 7.69 8.15
C ASP A 189 -7.70 6.84 7.03
N ASP A 190 -7.49 7.43 5.85
CA ASP A 190 -7.01 6.75 4.63
C ASP A 190 -7.95 5.69 4.03
N TYR A 191 -9.16 5.53 4.57
CA TYR A 191 -10.19 4.67 3.98
C TYR A 191 -11.21 5.47 3.18
N LEU A 192 -11.49 5.01 1.96
CA LEU A 192 -12.71 5.36 1.24
C LEU A 192 -13.85 4.53 1.79
N LYS A 193 -14.70 5.16 2.60
CA LYS A 193 -15.91 4.57 3.18
C LYS A 193 -17.10 4.86 2.28
N ILE A 194 -17.67 3.82 1.67
CA ILE A 194 -18.82 3.89 0.77
C ILE A 194 -20.02 3.30 1.49
N LYS A 195 -21.00 4.14 1.81
CA LYS A 195 -22.24 3.72 2.44
C LYS A 195 -23.21 3.21 1.38
N PHE A 196 -23.89 2.11 1.69
CA PHE A 196 -24.94 1.54 0.88
C PHE A 196 -26.26 1.59 1.63
N ALA A 197 -27.32 2.01 0.95
CA ALA A 197 -28.67 2.05 1.48
C ALA A 197 -29.65 1.44 0.48
N ASN A 198 -30.84 1.05 0.96
CA ASN A 198 -31.94 0.67 0.08
C ASN A 198 -32.24 1.85 -0.84
N GLY A 199 -32.20 1.61 -2.15
CA GLY A 199 -32.58 2.60 -3.14
C GLY A 199 -34.09 2.84 -3.05
N VAL A 200 -34.54 3.68 -2.12
CA VAL A 200 -35.88 4.24 -2.15
C VAL A 200 -35.77 5.62 -2.78
N LYS A 201 -36.14 5.68 -4.07
CA LYS A 201 -36.77 6.86 -4.64
C LYS A 201 -37.97 6.38 -5.46
N VAL A 202 -39.16 6.67 -4.92
CA VAL A 202 -40.41 6.86 -5.66
C VAL A 202 -40.20 7.92 -6.74
#